data_AF-A0A7S1ACU7-F1
#
_entry.id   AF-A0A7S1ACU7-F1
#
_cell.length_a   1.000
_cell.length_b   1.000
_cell.length_c   1.000
_cell.angle_alpha   90.00
_cell.angle_beta   90.00
_cell.angle_gamma   90.00
#
_symmetry.space_group_name_H-M   'P 1'
#
loop_
_entity.id
_entity.type
_entity.pdbx_description
1 polymer ?
#
loop_
_entity_poly.entity_id
_entity_poly.type
_entity_poly.pdbx_seq_one_letter_code
_entity_poly.pdbx_strand_id
1 'polypeptide(L)'
;MHAAWVRGFCDQRQSAVRSRLQSALGFDGCTSFPCKVRGSLVLNFRTRTEAKGLPRVLEKMTEALEEEFVGGRSQEVLNQDVSEHSDAEVTAWKELLTPACYVCDINGAEIEFECWRDLLQFYGALRRLTLANDLCQVVRTKNGFSEALSDADVSAHGGYRDVKVWVLVSTDYTLPVELQLHVKWLHDFKSSMHLLYQCARGSFDHPHLLRCWHFEPAPKCCGCQVL
;
A
#
# COMPACT_ATOMS: atom_id res chain seq x y z
N MET A 1 -1.18 -8.81 -20.07
CA MET A 1 -0.39 -7.83 -20.87
C MET A 1 -0.34 -6.45 -20.22
N HIS A 2 -1.48 -5.84 -19.86
CA HIS A 2 -1.51 -4.52 -19.24
C HIS A 2 -0.64 -4.37 -17.97
N ALA A 3 -0.73 -5.31 -17.02
CA ALA A 3 0.07 -5.30 -15.79
C ALA A 3 1.60 -5.28 -16.02
N ALA A 4 2.06 -6.03 -17.03
CA ALA A 4 3.48 -6.08 -17.41
C ALA A 4 3.93 -4.76 -18.04
N TRP A 5 3.09 -4.15 -18.86
CA TRP A 5 3.34 -2.83 -19.43
C TRP A 5 3.40 -1.75 -18.34
N VAL A 6 2.41 -1.67 -17.43
CA VAL A 6 2.42 -0.71 -16.31
C VAL A 6 3.65 -0.89 -15.43
N ARG A 7 4.02 -2.14 -15.11
CA ARG A 7 5.25 -2.44 -14.37
C ARG A 7 6.47 -1.86 -15.08
N GLY A 8 6.65 -2.17 -16.36
CA GLY A 8 7.78 -1.66 -17.14
C GLY A 8 7.81 -0.13 -17.23
N PHE A 9 6.63 0.48 -17.36
CA PHE A 9 6.48 1.94 -17.38
C PHE A 9 6.93 2.59 -16.07
N CYS A 10 6.53 2.02 -14.91
CA CYS A 10 6.95 2.49 -13.59
C CYS A 10 8.43 2.23 -13.32
N ASP A 11 8.97 1.08 -13.76
CA ASP A 11 10.37 0.69 -13.55
C ASP A 11 11.33 1.72 -14.16
N GLN A 12 11.05 2.16 -15.38
CA GLN A 12 11.81 3.20 -16.09
C GLN A 12 11.76 4.57 -15.39
N ARG A 13 10.82 4.79 -14.47
CA ARG A 13 10.54 6.09 -13.82
C ARG A 13 10.80 6.10 -12.31
N GLN A 14 11.33 5.01 -11.74
CA GLN A 14 11.59 4.91 -10.29
C GLN A 14 12.42 6.07 -9.75
N SER A 15 13.46 6.51 -10.47
CA SER A 15 14.32 7.61 -10.04
C SER A 15 13.56 8.95 -9.97
N ALA A 16 12.71 9.23 -10.96
CA ALA A 16 11.91 10.45 -11.01
C ALA A 16 10.84 10.45 -9.89
N VAL A 17 10.16 9.32 -9.70
CA VAL A 17 9.18 9.14 -8.62
C VAL A 17 9.85 9.29 -7.25
N ARG A 18 11.01 8.69 -7.04
CA ARG A 18 11.80 8.81 -5.80
C ARG A 18 12.15 10.25 -5.50
N SER A 19 12.76 10.95 -6.46
CA SER A 19 13.20 12.33 -6.28
C SER A 19 12.00 13.25 -5.99
N ARG A 20 10.90 13.09 -6.74
CA ARG A 20 9.69 13.88 -6.51
C ARG A 20 9.08 13.59 -5.14
N LEU A 21 8.98 12.31 -4.75
CA LEU A 21 8.43 11.92 -3.46
C LEU A 21 9.28 12.47 -2.31
N GLN A 22 10.62 12.39 -2.40
CA GLN A 22 11.52 12.98 -1.40
C GLN A 22 11.26 14.47 -1.23
N SER A 23 11.19 15.20 -2.34
CA SER A 23 10.94 16.63 -2.33
C SER A 23 9.58 16.99 -1.74
N ALA A 24 8.52 16.33 -2.23
CA ALA A 24 7.16 16.55 -1.72
C ALA A 24 7.02 16.22 -0.23
N LEU A 25 7.72 15.21 0.27
CA LEU A 25 7.69 14.86 1.68
C LEU A 25 8.57 15.76 2.54
N GLY A 26 9.49 16.54 1.95
CA GLY A 26 10.39 17.45 2.65
C GLY A 26 11.71 16.81 3.09
N PHE A 27 12.16 15.77 2.38
CA PHE A 27 13.46 15.10 2.59
C PHE A 27 14.60 15.74 1.77
N ASP A 28 14.34 16.82 1.02
CA ASP A 28 15.38 17.54 0.29
C ASP A 28 16.47 18.04 1.24
N GLY A 29 17.72 17.67 0.97
CA GLY A 29 18.87 17.99 1.83
C GLY A 29 19.08 17.07 3.03
N CYS A 30 18.21 16.08 3.26
CA CYS A 30 18.42 15.05 4.27
C CYS A 30 19.35 13.96 3.72
N THR A 31 20.65 14.07 4.04
CA THR A 31 21.66 13.06 3.64
C THR A 31 21.80 11.92 4.65
N SER A 32 21.22 12.05 5.84
CA SER A 32 21.31 11.07 6.92
C SER A 32 20.07 11.07 7.80
N PHE A 33 19.73 9.91 8.35
CA PHE A 33 18.67 9.74 9.35
C PHE A 33 19.28 9.37 10.71
N PRO A 34 18.63 9.72 11.84
CA PRO A 34 17.31 10.36 11.94
C PRO A 34 17.30 11.85 11.55
N CYS A 35 16.17 12.35 11.04
CA CYS A 35 15.98 13.75 10.68
C CYS A 35 14.58 14.27 11.06
N LYS A 36 14.42 15.59 11.20
CA LYS A 36 13.11 16.21 11.44
C LYS A 36 12.50 16.68 10.12
N VAL A 37 11.32 16.18 9.81
CA VAL A 37 10.57 16.55 8.60
C VAL A 37 9.11 16.74 8.97
N ARG A 38 8.52 17.87 8.53
CA ARG A 38 7.11 18.22 8.79
C ARG A 38 6.71 18.17 10.27
N GLY A 39 7.66 18.48 11.15
CA GLY A 39 7.48 18.48 12.60
C GLY A 39 7.62 17.11 13.27
N SER A 40 7.88 16.05 12.52
CA SER A 40 8.03 14.68 13.02
C SER A 40 9.49 14.24 12.98
N LEU A 41 9.92 13.46 13.98
CA LEU A 41 11.20 12.75 13.95
C LEU A 41 11.07 11.49 13.08
N VAL A 42 11.74 11.49 11.93
CA VAL A 42 11.83 10.35 11.02
C VAL A 42 13.13 9.63 11.26
N LEU A 43 13.07 8.34 11.56
CA LEU A 43 14.24 7.49 11.81
C LEU A 43 14.83 6.90 10.54
N ASN A 44 14.00 6.69 9.53
CA ASN A 44 14.42 6.11 8.27
C ASN A 44 13.39 6.42 7.19
N PHE A 45 13.86 6.56 5.96
CA PHE A 45 13.04 6.66 4.76
C PHE A 45 13.67 5.80 3.67
N ARG A 46 12.90 4.85 3.13
CA ARG A 46 13.35 3.98 2.06
C ARG A 46 12.34 4.01 0.93
N THR A 47 12.84 4.15 -0.30
CA THR A 47 12.04 3.95 -1.51
C THR A 47 12.43 2.64 -2.16
N ARG A 48 11.50 2.06 -2.92
CA ARG A 48 11.78 0.90 -3.75
C ARG A 48 12.82 1.29 -4.82
N THR A 49 13.77 0.41 -5.08
CA THR A 49 14.80 0.62 -6.10
C THR A 49 14.33 0.20 -7.48
N GLU A 50 13.43 -0.77 -7.55
CA GLU A 50 12.90 -1.40 -8.76
C GLU A 50 11.39 -1.53 -8.66
N ALA A 51 10.69 -1.56 -9.79
CA ALA A 51 9.26 -1.86 -9.78
C ALA A 51 8.99 -3.25 -9.21
N LYS A 52 7.89 -3.37 -8.46
CA LYS A 52 7.46 -4.64 -7.87
C LYS A 52 7.43 -5.78 -8.91
N GLY A 53 7.86 -6.97 -8.50
CA GLY A 53 7.96 -8.14 -9.38
C GLY A 53 6.60 -8.52 -9.98
N LEU A 54 6.59 -8.87 -11.28
CA LEU A 54 5.36 -9.13 -12.03
C LEU A 54 4.41 -10.17 -11.38
N PRO A 55 4.89 -11.32 -10.84
CA PRO A 55 3.98 -12.27 -10.18
C PRO A 55 3.20 -11.63 -9.02
N ARG A 56 3.86 -10.78 -8.23
CA ARG A 56 3.23 -10.11 -7.08
C ARG A 56 2.35 -8.94 -7.50
N VAL A 57 2.65 -8.31 -8.63
CA VAL A 57 1.76 -7.34 -9.27
C VAL A 57 0.44 -8.01 -9.67
N LEU A 58 0.51 -9.19 -10.29
CA LEU A 58 -0.70 -9.94 -10.69
C LEU A 58 -1.53 -10.39 -9.47
N GLU A 59 -0.88 -10.91 -8.43
CA GLU A 59 -1.56 -11.28 -7.17
C GLU A 59 -2.28 -10.09 -6.53
N LYS A 60 -1.62 -8.92 -6.45
CA LYS A 60 -2.25 -7.70 -5.91
C LYS A 60 -3.40 -7.18 -6.75
N MET A 61 -3.32 -7.34 -8.07
CA MET A 61 -4.46 -7.03 -8.94
C MET A 61 -5.66 -7.92 -8.60
N THR A 62 -5.44 -9.22 -8.36
CA THR A 62 -6.51 -10.12 -7.94
C THR A 62 -7.10 -9.69 -6.60
N GLU A 63 -6.27 -9.42 -5.58
CA GLU A 63 -6.74 -8.93 -4.28
C GLU A 63 -7.57 -7.64 -4.40
N ALA A 64 -7.10 -6.67 -5.20
CA ALA A 64 -7.80 -5.40 -5.39
C ALA A 64 -9.12 -5.57 -6.17
N LEU A 65 -9.16 -6.47 -7.15
CA LEU A 65 -10.40 -6.82 -7.85
C LEU A 65 -11.41 -7.50 -6.91
N GLU A 66 -10.95 -8.36 -6.00
CA GLU A 66 -11.79 -8.97 -4.97
C GLU A 66 -12.32 -7.94 -3.97
N GLU A 67 -11.46 -7.03 -3.49
CA GLU A 67 -11.87 -5.91 -2.62
C GLU A 67 -12.98 -5.06 -3.27
N GLU A 68 -12.88 -4.77 -4.57
CA GLU A 68 -13.90 -4.03 -5.31
C GLU A 68 -15.18 -4.83 -5.55
N PHE A 69 -15.05 -6.08 -6.00
CA PHE A 69 -16.19 -6.91 -6.38
C PHE A 69 -17.06 -7.28 -5.17
N VAL A 70 -16.43 -7.48 -4.01
CA VAL A 70 -17.13 -7.81 -2.76
C VAL A 70 -17.55 -6.55 -2.00
N GLY A 71 -16.76 -5.48 -2.05
CA GLY A 71 -16.94 -4.28 -1.23
C GLY A 71 -17.78 -3.15 -1.84
N GLY A 72 -18.01 -3.12 -3.15
CA GLY A 72 -18.90 -2.17 -3.82
C GLY A 72 -18.50 -0.68 -3.74
N ARG A 73 -17.30 -0.33 -3.26
CA ARG A 73 -16.89 1.07 -3.01
C ARG A 73 -16.79 1.92 -4.27
N SER A 74 -16.45 1.33 -5.41
CA SER A 74 -16.48 2.01 -6.71
C SER A 74 -17.87 2.50 -7.10
N GLN A 75 -18.95 1.81 -6.69
CA GLN A 75 -20.33 2.28 -6.89
C GLN A 75 -20.64 3.52 -6.02
N GLU A 76 -20.14 3.58 -4.79
CA GLU A 76 -20.33 4.75 -3.91
C GLU A 76 -19.63 5.99 -4.46
N VAL A 77 -18.40 5.84 -4.98
CA VAL A 77 -17.64 6.93 -5.64
C VAL A 77 -18.30 7.36 -6.95
N LEU A 78 -18.84 6.42 -7.73
CA LEU A 78 -19.58 6.70 -8.97
C LEU A 78 -20.91 7.45 -8.73
N ASN A 79 -21.48 7.34 -7.53
CA ASN A 79 -22.75 7.97 -7.16
C ASN A 79 -22.58 9.33 -6.46
N GLN A 80 -21.35 9.84 -6.30
CA GLN A 80 -21.11 11.18 -5.76
C GLN A 80 -21.37 12.25 -6.83
N ASP A 81 -22.00 13.35 -6.40
CA ASP A 81 -22.44 14.42 -7.30
C ASP A 81 -21.24 15.18 -7.87
N VAL A 82 -21.01 15.03 -9.17
CA VAL A 82 -19.79 15.48 -9.88
C VAL A 82 -19.72 17.01 -10.00
N SER A 83 -20.80 17.71 -9.66
CA SER A 83 -21.00 19.14 -9.89
C SER A 83 -20.26 20.07 -8.90
N GLU A 84 -19.81 19.56 -7.76
CA GLU A 84 -19.09 20.34 -6.73
C GLU A 84 -17.55 20.20 -6.80
N HIS A 85 -17.04 19.40 -7.75
CA HIS A 85 -15.62 19.02 -7.82
C HIS A 85 -14.95 19.57 -9.06
N SER A 86 -13.65 19.89 -8.96
CA SER A 86 -12.87 20.38 -10.10
C SER A 86 -12.69 19.29 -11.17
N ASP A 87 -12.52 19.69 -12.43
CA ASP A 87 -12.27 18.74 -13.54
C ASP A 87 -11.08 17.81 -13.28
N ALA A 88 -10.06 18.29 -12.55
CA ALA A 88 -8.91 17.50 -12.14
C ALA A 88 -9.27 16.42 -11.09
N GLU A 89 -10.14 16.74 -10.13
CA GLU A 89 -10.63 15.79 -9.11
C GLU A 89 -11.56 14.75 -9.73
N VAL A 90 -12.47 15.19 -10.61
CA VAL A 90 -13.37 14.30 -11.36
C VAL A 90 -12.59 13.36 -12.27
N THR A 91 -11.51 13.85 -12.90
CA THR A 91 -10.62 13.03 -13.71
C THR A 91 -9.83 12.05 -12.84
N ALA A 92 -9.28 12.50 -11.70
CA ALA A 92 -8.58 11.61 -10.76
C ALA A 92 -9.51 10.51 -10.21
N TRP A 93 -10.79 10.81 -9.97
CA TRP A 93 -11.79 9.82 -9.56
C TRP A 93 -12.14 8.84 -10.68
N LYS A 94 -12.29 9.32 -11.91
CA LYS A 94 -12.47 8.44 -13.08
C LYS A 94 -11.25 7.59 -13.37
N GLU A 95 -10.05 8.10 -13.11
CA GLU A 95 -8.80 7.36 -13.23
C GLU A 95 -8.70 6.27 -12.15
N LEU A 96 -9.15 6.54 -10.91
CA LEU A 96 -9.28 5.53 -9.84
C LEU A 96 -10.18 4.34 -10.20
N LEU A 97 -11.05 4.49 -11.19
CA LEU A 97 -11.93 3.43 -11.71
C LEU A 97 -11.28 2.62 -12.85
N THR A 98 -10.03 2.91 -13.21
CA THR A 98 -9.31 2.10 -14.21
C THR A 98 -8.64 0.89 -13.55
N PRO A 99 -8.56 -0.27 -14.23
CA PRO A 99 -7.84 -1.43 -13.72
C PRO A 99 -6.36 -1.20 -13.40
N ALA A 100 -5.77 -0.12 -13.92
CA ALA A 100 -4.41 0.33 -13.61
C ALA A 100 -4.27 0.81 -12.15
N CYS A 101 -5.34 1.39 -11.60
CA CYS A 101 -5.43 1.88 -10.23
C CYS A 101 -5.68 0.78 -9.20
N TYR A 102 -5.72 -0.49 -9.62
CA TYR A 102 -5.67 -1.64 -8.70
C TYR A 102 -4.24 -2.15 -8.47
N VAL A 103 -3.24 -1.57 -9.16
CA VAL A 103 -1.82 -1.92 -8.99
C VAL A 103 -1.07 -0.85 -8.18
N CYS A 104 -1.51 -0.62 -6.96
CA CYS A 104 -1.07 0.57 -6.22
C CYS A 104 0.28 0.43 -5.51
N ASP A 105 0.89 -0.75 -5.50
CA ASP A 105 2.14 -1.02 -4.78
C ASP A 105 3.33 -1.39 -5.69
N ILE A 106 3.23 -1.05 -6.99
CA ILE A 106 4.38 -1.13 -7.93
C ILE A 106 5.51 -0.21 -7.45
N ASN A 107 5.15 1.05 -7.22
CA ASN A 107 6.00 2.02 -6.54
C ASN A 107 5.72 1.92 -5.05
N GLY A 108 6.77 1.89 -4.24
CA GLY A 108 6.61 1.77 -2.80
C GLY A 108 7.66 2.58 -2.06
N ALA A 109 7.29 3.06 -0.88
CA ALA A 109 8.19 3.68 0.08
C ALA A 109 7.76 3.32 1.51
N GLU A 110 8.72 3.37 2.42
CA GLU A 110 8.53 3.08 3.83
C GLU A 110 9.14 4.22 4.66
N ILE A 111 8.43 4.64 5.70
CA ILE A 111 8.90 5.63 6.68
C ILE A 111 8.83 5.01 8.07
N GLU A 112 9.91 5.12 8.83
CA GLU A 112 9.98 4.67 10.21
C GLU A 112 9.99 5.86 11.17
N PHE A 113 9.17 5.75 12.22
CA PHE A 113 9.04 6.72 13.30
C PHE A 113 9.36 6.05 14.64
N GLU A 114 9.85 6.84 15.59
CA GLU A 114 10.09 6.35 16.95
C GLU A 114 8.78 6.09 17.71
N CYS A 115 7.79 6.97 17.52
CA CYS A 115 6.54 6.91 18.26
C CYS A 115 5.31 7.29 17.42
N TRP A 116 4.13 6.92 17.92
CA TRP A 116 2.84 7.21 17.29
C TRP A 116 2.57 8.70 17.08
N ARG A 117 3.03 9.55 18.00
CA ARG A 117 2.85 11.00 17.90
C ARG A 117 3.52 11.55 16.63
N ASP A 118 4.77 11.16 16.38
CA ASP A 118 5.51 11.57 15.18
C ASP A 118 4.84 11.06 13.91
N LEU A 119 4.38 9.80 13.91
CA LEU A 119 3.65 9.21 12.78
C LEU A 119 2.35 9.98 12.48
N LEU A 120 1.53 10.23 13.50
CA LEU A 120 0.24 10.92 13.35
C LEU A 120 0.43 12.38 12.90
N GLN A 121 1.44 13.06 13.45
CA GLN A 121 1.79 14.42 13.03
C GLN A 121 2.23 14.46 11.57
N PHE A 122 3.05 13.50 11.14
CA PHE A 122 3.51 13.38 9.76
C PHE A 122 2.33 13.09 8.83
N TYR A 123 1.46 12.13 9.20
CA TYR A 123 0.26 11.80 8.46
C TYR A 123 -0.69 13.00 8.32
N GLY A 124 -0.89 13.76 9.41
CA GLY A 124 -1.67 14.99 9.37
C GLY A 124 -1.10 16.04 8.43
N ALA A 125 0.23 16.16 8.34
CA ALA A 125 0.89 17.03 7.36
C ALA A 125 0.78 16.50 5.93
N LEU A 126 0.90 15.19 5.74
CA LEU A 126 0.80 14.52 4.46
C LEU A 126 -0.60 14.70 3.83
N ARG A 127 -1.66 14.63 4.64
CA ARG A 127 -3.04 14.85 4.20
C ARG A 127 -3.34 16.28 3.71
N ARG A 128 -2.47 17.24 4.03
CA ARG A 128 -2.64 18.64 3.59
C ARG A 128 -2.00 18.91 2.22
N LEU A 129 -1.25 17.97 1.66
CA LEU A 129 -0.63 18.13 0.35
C LEU A 129 -1.67 17.99 -0.76
N THR A 130 -1.53 18.82 -1.78
CA THR A 130 -2.36 18.76 -2.99
C THR A 130 -1.50 18.56 -4.23
N LEU A 131 -2.07 17.91 -5.26
CA LEU A 131 -1.37 17.76 -6.54
C LEU A 131 -1.02 19.12 -7.17
N ALA A 132 -1.88 20.13 -7.01
CA ALA A 132 -1.66 21.45 -7.60
C ALA A 132 -0.47 22.21 -6.98
N ASN A 133 -0.31 22.13 -5.65
CA ASN A 133 0.69 22.93 -4.93
C ASN A 133 1.96 22.15 -4.63
N ASP A 134 1.80 20.88 -4.25
CA ASP A 134 2.88 20.04 -3.73
C ASP A 134 3.28 18.94 -4.72
N LEU A 135 2.55 18.79 -5.84
CA LEU A 135 2.73 17.70 -6.81
C LEU A 135 2.62 16.32 -6.14
N CYS A 136 1.90 16.27 -5.01
CA CYS A 136 1.69 15.09 -4.18
C CYS A 136 0.35 15.18 -3.47
N GLN A 137 -0.43 14.11 -3.44
CA GLN A 137 -1.72 14.09 -2.75
C GLN A 137 -2.05 12.70 -2.22
N VAL A 138 -2.57 12.63 -0.99
CA VAL A 138 -3.12 11.39 -0.44
C VAL A 138 -4.45 11.07 -1.10
N VAL A 139 -4.59 9.86 -1.63
CA VAL A 139 -5.84 9.38 -2.26
C VAL A 139 -6.48 8.20 -1.56
N ARG A 140 -5.72 7.43 -0.77
CA ARG A 140 -6.27 6.30 0.01
C ARG A 140 -5.46 6.09 1.28
N THR A 141 -6.12 5.69 2.36
CA THR A 141 -5.48 5.21 3.58
C THR A 141 -6.10 3.87 3.99
N LYS A 142 -5.26 2.87 4.26
CA LYS A 142 -5.63 1.61 4.93
C LYS A 142 -4.99 1.61 6.31
N ASN A 143 -5.81 1.62 7.35
CA ASN A 143 -5.35 1.64 8.73
C ASN A 143 -5.61 0.28 9.40
N GLY A 144 -4.57 -0.53 9.54
CA GLY A 144 -4.61 -1.84 10.19
C GLY A 144 -4.88 -1.80 11.70
N PHE A 145 -4.90 -0.62 12.32
CA PHE A 145 -5.19 -0.41 13.75
C PHE A 145 -6.61 0.10 14.00
N SER A 146 -7.43 0.27 12.97
CA SER A 146 -8.80 0.74 13.14
C SER A 146 -9.64 -0.31 13.89
N GLU A 147 -10.38 0.14 14.90
CA GLU A 147 -11.37 -0.68 15.62
C GLU A 147 -12.54 -1.12 14.72
N ALA A 148 -12.73 -0.47 13.58
CA ALA A 148 -13.74 -0.83 12.59
C ALA A 148 -13.38 -2.09 11.79
N LEU A 149 -12.18 -2.66 11.98
CA LEU A 149 -11.81 -3.94 11.37
C LEU A 149 -12.52 -5.06 12.12
N SER A 150 -13.32 -5.85 11.38
CA SER A 150 -13.96 -7.03 11.94
C SER A 150 -12.94 -8.13 12.25
N ASP A 151 -13.29 -9.09 13.10
CA ASP A 151 -12.46 -10.28 13.34
C ASP A 151 -12.19 -11.08 12.06
N ALA A 152 -13.13 -11.04 11.10
CA ALA A 152 -12.95 -11.61 9.76
C ALA A 152 -11.87 -10.86 8.97
N ASP A 153 -11.83 -9.52 9.05
CA ASP A 153 -10.78 -8.71 8.41
C ASP A 153 -9.40 -8.98 9.02
N VAL A 154 -9.35 -9.11 10.35
CA VAL A 154 -8.09 -9.38 11.09
C VAL A 154 -7.56 -10.78 10.77
N SER A 155 -8.43 -11.78 10.70
CA SER A 155 -8.04 -13.16 10.39
C SER A 155 -7.66 -13.37 8.92
N ALA A 156 -8.30 -12.66 7.98
CA ALA A 156 -8.00 -12.76 6.55
C ALA A 156 -6.65 -12.13 6.13
N HIS A 157 -6.16 -11.12 6.86
CA HIS A 157 -4.98 -10.33 6.45
C HIS A 157 -3.70 -10.62 7.24
N GLY A 158 -3.76 -11.57 8.19
CA GLY A 158 -2.65 -11.88 9.10
C GLY A 158 -2.55 -10.91 10.27
N GLY A 159 -1.80 -11.30 11.32
CA GLY A 159 -1.75 -10.55 12.58
C GLY A 159 -0.95 -9.24 12.55
N TYR A 160 -0.20 -8.95 11.48
CA TYR A 160 0.60 -7.73 11.40
C TYR A 160 -0.27 -6.53 11.01
N ARG A 161 -0.15 -5.43 11.74
CA ARG A 161 -0.91 -4.20 11.53
C ARG A 161 0.04 -3.09 11.09
N ASP A 162 -0.35 -2.36 10.06
CA ASP A 162 0.36 -1.18 9.58
C ASP A 162 -0.61 -0.07 9.13
N VAL A 163 -0.06 1.12 8.90
CA VAL A 163 -0.77 2.22 8.24
C VAL A 163 -0.16 2.36 6.84
N LYS A 164 -0.98 2.14 5.82
CA LYS A 164 -0.60 2.32 4.41
C LYS A 164 -1.36 3.49 3.82
N VAL A 165 -0.63 4.36 3.15
CA VAL A 165 -1.16 5.56 2.51
C VAL A 165 -0.77 5.50 1.05
N TRP A 166 -1.74 5.65 0.14
CA TRP A 166 -1.45 5.81 -1.27
C TRP A 166 -1.42 7.29 -1.59
N VAL A 167 -0.29 7.71 -2.15
CA VAL A 167 -0.09 9.07 -2.62
C VAL A 167 0.05 9.07 -4.14
N LEU A 168 -0.61 10.03 -4.79
CA LEU A 168 -0.30 10.37 -6.17
C LEU A 168 0.91 11.27 -6.17
N VAL A 169 1.87 11.00 -7.05
CA VAL A 169 3.09 11.78 -7.23
C VAL A 169 3.13 12.26 -8.67
N SER A 170 3.13 13.58 -8.87
CA SER A 170 3.18 14.19 -10.19
C SER A 170 4.63 14.40 -10.64
N THR A 171 4.99 13.66 -11.69
CA THR A 171 6.25 13.79 -12.42
C THR A 171 5.93 14.32 -13.83
N ASP A 172 6.47 13.72 -14.89
CA ASP A 172 5.92 13.87 -16.23
C ASP A 172 4.54 13.19 -16.36
N TYR A 173 4.23 12.30 -15.41
CA TYR A 173 2.96 11.59 -15.26
C TYR A 173 2.58 11.53 -13.78
N THR A 174 1.29 11.41 -13.50
CA THR A 174 0.76 11.16 -12.16
C THR A 174 0.82 9.67 -11.88
N LEU A 175 1.62 9.26 -10.89
CA LEU A 175 1.81 7.85 -10.54
C LEU A 175 1.47 7.60 -9.07
N PRO A 176 0.73 6.51 -8.76
CA PRO A 176 0.50 6.13 -7.38
C PRO A 176 1.76 5.53 -6.75
N VAL A 177 1.94 5.79 -5.46
CA VAL A 177 2.96 5.20 -4.61
C VAL A 177 2.32 4.72 -3.32
N GLU A 178 2.53 3.45 -2.97
CA GLU A 178 2.21 2.95 -1.63
C GLU A 178 3.28 3.42 -0.63
N LEU A 179 2.88 4.24 0.34
CA LEU A 179 3.70 4.69 1.44
C LEU A 179 3.28 3.95 2.72
N GLN A 180 4.16 3.13 3.26
CA GLN A 180 3.93 2.46 4.54
C GLN A 180 4.53 3.28 5.68
N LEU A 181 3.71 3.60 6.68
CA LEU A 181 4.10 4.35 7.86
C LEU A 181 4.24 3.38 9.04
N HIS A 182 5.45 3.26 9.57
CA HIS A 182 5.77 2.29 10.61
C HIS A 182 6.25 2.96 11.89
N VAL A 183 5.86 2.39 13.03
CA VAL A 183 6.55 2.65 14.30
C VAL A 183 7.65 1.62 14.46
N LYS A 184 8.87 2.04 14.78
CA LYS A 184 10.08 1.20 14.74
C LYS A 184 9.92 -0.13 15.45
N TRP A 185 9.51 -0.13 16.71
CA TRP A 185 9.41 -1.36 17.49
C TRP A 185 8.48 -2.38 16.84
N LEU A 186 7.37 -1.94 16.22
CA LEU A 186 6.44 -2.81 15.52
C LEU A 186 7.00 -3.25 14.16
N HIS A 187 7.71 -2.35 13.47
CA HIS A 187 8.39 -2.68 12.23
C HIS A 187 9.45 -3.77 12.42
N ASP A 188 10.19 -3.71 13.53
CA ASP A 188 11.21 -4.71 13.87
C ASP A 188 10.57 -6.12 13.98
N PHE A 189 9.33 -6.22 14.50
CA PHE A 189 8.55 -7.47 14.53
C PHE A 189 8.05 -7.95 13.16
N LYS A 190 7.89 -7.06 12.18
CA LYS A 190 7.41 -7.39 10.82
C LYS A 190 8.25 -8.51 10.21
N SER A 191 9.57 -8.48 10.41
CA SER A 191 10.50 -9.47 9.84
C SER A 191 10.17 -10.90 10.28
N SER A 192 10.01 -11.12 11.58
CA SER A 192 9.66 -12.42 12.18
C SER A 192 8.29 -12.91 11.74
N MET A 193 7.29 -12.04 11.66
CA MET A 193 5.94 -12.42 11.19
C MET A 193 5.93 -12.70 9.68
N HIS A 194 6.69 -11.94 8.91
CA HIS A 194 6.74 -12.06 7.46
C HIS A 194 7.45 -13.35 7.04
N LEU A 195 8.38 -13.87 7.83
CA LEU A 195 9.02 -15.17 7.57
C LEU A 195 7.99 -16.31 7.52
N LEU A 196 7.10 -16.40 8.52
CA LEU A 196 6.05 -17.41 8.55
C LEU A 196 5.11 -17.29 7.34
N TYR A 197 4.73 -16.06 6.98
CA TYR A 197 3.95 -15.81 5.77
C TYR A 197 4.71 -16.21 4.49
N GLN A 198 6.02 -15.94 4.42
CA GLN A 198 6.87 -16.33 3.28
C GLN A 198 6.96 -17.85 3.14
N CYS A 199 7.09 -18.57 4.25
CA CYS A 199 7.05 -20.04 4.27
C CYS A 199 5.67 -20.57 3.85
N ALA A 200 4.58 -20.07 4.44
CA ALA A 200 3.23 -20.56 4.15
C ALA A 200 2.82 -20.39 2.67
N ARG A 201 3.31 -19.34 2.00
CA ARG A 201 3.09 -19.13 0.55
C ARG A 201 4.12 -19.82 -0.34
N GLY A 202 5.05 -20.58 0.24
CA GLY A 202 6.09 -21.34 -0.43
C GLY A 202 7.20 -20.53 -1.10
N SER A 203 7.58 -19.39 -0.52
CA SER A 203 8.63 -18.51 -1.08
C SER A 203 10.01 -19.15 -1.12
N PHE A 204 10.23 -20.18 -0.32
CA PHE A 204 11.50 -20.90 -0.20
C PHE A 204 11.46 -22.27 -0.88
N ASP A 205 10.31 -22.65 -1.43
CA ASP A 205 10.09 -23.94 -2.05
C ASP A 205 10.39 -23.89 -3.54
N HIS A 206 10.89 -25.01 -4.07
CA HIS A 206 10.95 -25.17 -5.50
C HIS A 206 9.52 -25.19 -6.06
N PRO A 207 9.26 -24.61 -7.26
CA PRO A 207 7.93 -24.64 -7.88
C PRO A 207 7.21 -26.00 -7.92
N HIS A 208 7.94 -27.13 -7.89
CA HIS A 208 7.36 -28.47 -7.88
C HIS A 208 6.82 -28.90 -6.50
N LEU A 209 7.21 -28.22 -5.42
CA LEU A 209 6.83 -28.50 -4.03
C LEU A 209 5.71 -27.59 -3.50
N LEU A 210 5.36 -26.53 -4.24
CA LEU A 210 4.31 -25.57 -3.82
C LEU A 210 2.98 -26.25 -3.46
N ARG A 211 2.63 -27.35 -4.15
CA ARG A 211 1.39 -28.09 -3.88
C ARG A 211 1.39 -28.85 -2.56
N CYS A 212 2.55 -29.15 -1.98
CA CYS A 212 2.69 -29.92 -0.76
C CYS A 212 2.33 -29.13 0.51
N TRP A 213 2.24 -27.79 0.41
CA TRP A 213 1.88 -26.90 1.51
C TRP A 213 0.37 -26.69 1.68
N HIS A 214 -0.43 -27.02 0.67
CA HIS A 214 -1.87 -27.03 0.81
C HIS A 214 -2.28 -28.23 1.65
N PHE A 215 -2.43 -28.02 2.95
CA PHE A 215 -3.22 -28.92 3.77
C PHE A 215 -4.62 -28.94 3.15
N GLU A 216 -5.01 -30.05 2.53
CA GLU A 216 -6.42 -30.29 2.28
C GLU A 216 -7.15 -30.07 3.61
N PRO A 217 -8.19 -29.23 3.66
CA PRO A 217 -8.97 -29.11 4.88
C PRO A 217 -9.40 -30.53 5.25
N ALA A 218 -9.09 -30.95 6.48
CA ALA A 218 -9.45 -32.27 6.96
C ALA A 218 -10.91 -32.54 6.55
N PRO A 219 -11.21 -33.70 5.94
CA PRO A 219 -12.56 -34.00 5.51
C PRO A 219 -13.47 -33.74 6.70
N LYS A 220 -14.52 -32.92 6.50
CA LYS A 220 -15.49 -32.64 7.55
C LYS A 220 -15.97 -34.00 8.06
N CYS A 221 -15.54 -34.39 9.26
CA CYS A 221 -16.08 -35.56 9.92
C CYS A 221 -17.56 -35.27 10.15
N CYS A 222 -18.39 -35.82 9.28
CA CYS A 222 -19.82 -35.89 9.50
C CYS A 222 -20.05 -36.69 10.80
N GLY A 223 -20.28 -36.02 11.93
CA GLY A 223 -20.86 -36.70 13.09
C GLY A 223 -20.37 -36.37 14.50
N CYS A 224 -19.77 -35.22 14.79
CA CYS A 224 -19.63 -34.80 16.20
C CYS A 224 -20.39 -33.49 16.45
N GLN A 225 -21.66 -33.64 16.84
CA GLN A 225 -22.36 -32.62 17.62
C GLN A 225 -21.70 -32.59 19.01
N VAL A 226 -21.10 -31.45 19.34
CA VAL A 226 -20.61 -31.19 20.71
C VAL A 226 -21.85 -30.81 21.53
N LEU A 227 -22.16 -31.65 22.52
CA LEU A 227 -23.10 -31.35 23.62
C LEU A 227 -22.52 -30.28 24.53
#